data_AF-A0A358DRT6-F1
#
_entry.id   AF-A0A358DRT6-F1
#
_cell.length_a   1.000
_cell.length_b   1.000
_cell.length_c   1.000
_cell.angle_alpha   90.00
_cell.angle_beta   90.00
_cell.angle_gamma   90.00
#
_symmetry.space_group_name_H-M   'P 1'
#
loop_
_entity.id
_entity.type
_entity.pdbx_description
1 polymer ?
#
loop_
_entity_poly.entity_id
_entity_poly.type
_entity_poly.pdbx_seq_one_letter_code
_entity_poly.pdbx_strand_id
1 'polypeptide(L)'
;MAPVVDGGVAPVADGGVEPAVDGGVEPVVDGGIEPAIDGGVDPVDDGGAEPVADGGVEGDAGPVDPVFQFRAVLTWDSERTDMDLHLLRGVNPLYYRGARDCHYQNCKLNNGQPRLAWGAAGPADDPALVVDDTDGLGPEVIRIESPEAQQIYTVGVHYFADSVRGRNLESTATIEVFVGDREEAVCVSEQAMTPGQWWMACQFQAPENCESLEGGAGPVPERGDCGDGELADDEACDDGNDVNTDACTNTCDEAECGDGIVRAGLELNDDGFEACDDGNQLGEDGCDSNCQLECGNGEINGQEACDDGNDSNNDACLEGCVPAQCGDGFEYDGEEECDDGNQNNEDDCVEGCLDARCGDGFLREGVEECDDGDEDDEDDCTNECLRVEQQEVEPNDSFRQANLLQTERNLVGRISGGGRDVDTFRFEILQRAEVTLRTLQLGQARIDTILTLYNRLGQQQAVNDDEARDVLTSRIVENLEPGIYYVRVSEYGSNNEADYGLQLSVNPIRQE
;
A
#
# COMPACT_ATOMS: atom_id res chain seq x y z
N MET A 1 -59.94 45.93 8.47
CA MET A 1 -60.84 46.58 7.49
C MET A 1 -60.14 46.60 6.14
N ALA A 2 -60.87 46.89 5.04
CA ALA A 2 -60.34 46.81 3.66
C ALA A 2 -59.99 48.24 3.10
N PRO A 3 -59.81 48.50 1.78
CA PRO A 3 -58.54 49.02 1.24
C PRO A 3 -58.72 50.33 0.41
N VAL A 4 -58.23 50.38 -0.86
CA VAL A 4 -58.36 51.45 -1.93
C VAL A 4 -57.24 52.54 -1.88
N VAL A 5 -56.41 52.89 -2.91
CA VAL A 5 -56.51 53.08 -4.40
C VAL A 5 -57.03 54.51 -4.78
N ASP A 6 -56.56 55.30 -5.77
CA ASP A 6 -55.75 55.17 -7.02
C ASP A 6 -54.80 56.42 -7.19
N GLY A 7 -54.10 56.78 -8.29
CA GLY A 7 -53.97 56.22 -9.65
C GLY A 7 -53.43 57.18 -10.74
N GLY A 8 -52.10 57.24 -10.98
CA GLY A 8 -51.45 57.90 -12.15
C GLY A 8 -51.42 59.46 -12.15
N VAL A 9 -50.92 60.19 -13.18
CA VAL A 9 -50.31 59.86 -14.50
C VAL A 9 -49.37 61.02 -15.00
N ALA A 10 -48.13 60.71 -15.47
CA ALA A 10 -47.24 61.36 -16.50
C ALA A 10 -47.00 62.92 -16.54
N PRO A 11 -46.03 63.52 -17.32
CA PRO A 11 -45.16 62.94 -18.37
C PRO A 11 -43.66 63.40 -18.53
N VAL A 12 -42.85 62.50 -19.13
CA VAL A 12 -41.80 62.70 -20.20
C VAL A 12 -40.50 63.51 -19.96
N ALA A 13 -39.35 62.79 -20.10
CA ALA A 13 -38.00 63.11 -20.66
C ALA A 13 -37.23 64.38 -20.21
N ASP A 14 -35.91 64.53 -20.38
CA ASP A 14 -34.82 63.79 -21.06
C ASP A 14 -33.57 63.93 -20.14
N GLY A 15 -32.55 63.07 -20.02
CA GLY A 15 -31.83 62.23 -20.97
C GLY A 15 -30.33 62.36 -20.63
N GLY A 16 -29.55 61.27 -20.70
CA GLY A 16 -28.14 61.25 -20.31
C GLY A 16 -27.82 60.07 -19.37
N VAL A 17 -26.85 59.24 -19.74
CA VAL A 17 -26.49 58.01 -19.01
C VAL A 17 -25.19 58.21 -18.24
N GLU A 18 -25.28 57.90 -16.96
CA GLU A 18 -24.27 57.88 -15.89
C GLU A 18 -24.58 56.58 -15.10
N PRO A 19 -23.59 55.89 -14.49
CA PRO A 19 -22.86 56.47 -13.36
C PRO A 19 -21.33 56.31 -13.39
N ALA A 20 -20.65 57.42 -13.13
CA ALA A 20 -19.48 57.49 -12.28
C ALA A 20 -19.87 57.09 -10.82
N VAL A 21 -19.04 56.29 -10.14
CA VAL A 21 -18.11 56.72 -9.06
C VAL A 21 -18.71 56.70 -7.64
N ASP A 22 -17.83 56.67 -6.63
CA ASP A 22 -18.11 56.51 -5.19
C ASP A 22 -18.82 57.70 -4.53
N GLY A 23 -19.13 57.61 -3.22
CA GLY A 23 -19.74 58.73 -2.49
C GLY A 23 -20.15 58.59 -1.01
N GLY A 24 -19.94 57.45 -0.32
CA GLY A 24 -20.30 57.28 1.11
C GLY A 24 -21.81 57.30 1.43
N VAL A 25 -22.33 57.31 2.67
CA VAL A 25 -21.85 57.12 4.07
C VAL A 25 -23.12 56.92 4.96
N GLU A 26 -23.16 56.58 6.26
CA GLU A 26 -22.17 56.50 7.36
C GLU A 26 -22.01 55.04 7.92
N PRO A 27 -22.29 54.59 9.19
CA PRO A 27 -21.59 53.39 9.75
C PRO A 27 -22.44 52.29 10.45
N VAL A 28 -21.81 51.14 10.77
CA VAL A 28 -21.70 50.51 12.13
C VAL A 28 -20.83 49.23 12.06
N VAL A 29 -19.90 49.11 13.03
CA VAL A 29 -19.12 47.95 13.57
C VAL A 29 -19.59 46.55 13.11
N ASP A 30 -18.73 45.60 12.68
CA ASP A 30 -17.56 45.04 13.41
C ASP A 30 -16.47 44.39 12.50
N GLY A 31 -15.27 44.14 13.06
CA GLY A 31 -14.20 43.26 12.52
C GLY A 31 -13.61 43.59 11.14
N GLY A 32 -12.52 44.37 11.06
CA GLY A 32 -12.00 44.91 9.79
C GLY A 32 -10.51 44.67 9.49
N ILE A 33 -10.23 44.37 8.21
CA ILE A 33 -8.95 44.14 7.48
C ILE A 33 -9.20 44.67 6.04
N GLU A 34 -8.27 45.15 5.20
CA GLU A 34 -6.79 45.19 5.23
C GLU A 34 -6.30 46.65 5.53
N PRO A 35 -5.78 47.56 4.65
CA PRO A 35 -5.35 47.49 3.24
C PRO A 35 -3.84 47.76 2.96
N ALA A 36 -3.35 47.27 1.83
CA ALA A 36 -1.95 47.35 1.35
C ALA A 36 -1.49 48.69 0.74
N ILE A 37 -0.18 48.78 0.45
CA ILE A 37 0.43 49.72 -0.52
C ILE A 37 1.38 48.95 -1.44
N ASP A 38 1.39 49.31 -2.73
CA ASP A 38 2.25 48.82 -3.81
C ASP A 38 3.58 49.62 -3.90
N GLY A 39 4.68 48.95 -4.30
CA GLY A 39 5.96 49.61 -4.57
C GLY A 39 7.18 48.68 -4.61
N GLY A 40 7.32 47.84 -5.63
CA GLY A 40 8.46 46.92 -5.76
C GLY A 40 9.79 47.59 -6.19
N VAL A 41 10.89 47.24 -5.51
CA VAL A 41 12.29 47.46 -5.90
C VAL A 41 13.18 46.30 -5.40
N ASP A 42 14.24 45.98 -6.13
CA ASP A 42 15.20 44.91 -5.78
C ASP A 42 16.04 45.22 -4.52
N PRO A 43 16.59 44.19 -3.82
CA PRO A 43 17.05 44.30 -2.43
C PRO A 43 18.51 44.73 -2.23
N VAL A 44 18.80 45.32 -1.05
CA VAL A 44 20.10 45.28 -0.35
C VAL A 44 19.94 45.56 1.16
N ASP A 45 20.16 44.52 1.97
CA ASP A 45 20.94 44.44 3.23
C ASP A 45 21.10 45.70 4.15
N ASP A 46 20.54 45.65 5.37
CA ASP A 46 21.32 45.63 6.65
C ASP A 46 20.52 45.10 7.86
N GLY A 47 21.08 44.11 8.58
CA GLY A 47 20.32 43.17 9.44
C GLY A 47 20.07 43.51 10.93
N GLY A 48 19.36 42.59 11.61
CA GLY A 48 19.65 42.20 13.00
C GLY A 48 18.50 42.15 14.04
N ALA A 49 18.60 41.11 14.90
CA ALA A 49 18.12 41.01 16.29
C ALA A 49 16.64 40.65 16.62
N GLU A 50 16.44 39.35 16.91
CA GLU A 50 15.57 38.74 17.94
C GLU A 50 15.86 39.27 19.39
N PRO A 51 15.24 38.79 20.51
CA PRO A 51 14.10 37.87 20.71
C PRO A 51 12.87 38.59 21.39
N VAL A 52 11.90 38.06 22.18
CA VAL A 52 11.82 36.95 23.19
C VAL A 52 10.35 36.49 23.42
N ALA A 53 10.16 35.26 23.92
CA ALA A 53 8.88 34.58 24.18
C ALA A 53 8.35 34.64 25.65
N ASP A 54 7.07 34.25 25.84
CA ASP A 54 6.32 33.79 27.05
C ASP A 54 4.80 33.87 26.71
N GLY A 55 3.91 32.87 26.88
CA GLY A 55 3.98 31.47 27.36
C GLY A 55 2.57 31.02 27.85
N GLY A 56 2.17 29.75 27.68
CA GLY A 56 0.93 29.22 28.31
C GLY A 56 0.11 28.13 27.59
N VAL A 57 0.39 26.86 27.89
CA VAL A 57 -0.51 25.85 28.54
C VAL A 57 -2.02 26.21 28.56
N GLU A 58 -3.00 25.41 28.12
CA GLU A 58 -3.11 23.97 27.74
C GLU A 58 -4.38 23.75 26.87
N GLY A 59 -4.47 22.64 26.11
CA GLY A 59 -5.77 21.99 25.84
C GLY A 59 -6.19 21.66 24.39
N ASP A 60 -6.08 20.37 24.06
CA ASP A 60 -6.97 19.56 23.19
C ASP A 60 -6.89 19.67 21.63
N ALA A 61 -6.24 18.64 21.06
CA ALA A 61 -6.49 18.01 19.76
C ALA A 61 -6.49 18.84 18.45
N GLY A 62 -5.28 19.13 17.92
CA GLY A 62 -5.02 19.08 16.47
C GLY A 62 -4.36 20.32 15.83
N PRO A 63 -3.54 20.14 14.77
CA PRO A 63 -3.02 18.86 14.28
C PRO A 63 -1.96 18.30 15.22
N VAL A 64 -1.80 16.98 15.24
CA VAL A 64 -0.47 16.43 15.47
C VAL A 64 0.28 16.55 14.14
N ASP A 65 1.29 17.41 14.08
CA ASP A 65 2.38 17.19 13.11
C ASP A 65 2.93 15.77 13.37
N PRO A 66 3.37 15.03 12.33
CA PRO A 66 3.86 13.67 12.51
C PRO A 66 4.96 13.67 13.57
N VAL A 67 4.75 12.93 14.67
CA VAL A 67 5.72 12.91 15.76
C VAL A 67 6.89 12.07 15.28
N PHE A 68 7.90 12.76 14.76
CA PHE A 68 9.11 12.17 14.19
C PHE A 68 9.72 11.21 15.19
N GLN A 69 9.60 9.91 14.93
CA GLN A 69 10.11 8.86 15.80
C GLN A 69 11.64 8.91 15.95
N PHE A 70 12.34 9.65 15.08
CA PHE A 70 13.73 10.04 15.33
C PHE A 70 14.01 11.51 14.93
N ARG A 71 14.85 12.18 15.74
CA ARG A 71 15.50 13.46 15.40
C ARG A 71 16.92 13.52 15.96
N ALA A 72 17.90 13.83 15.10
CA ALA A 72 19.21 14.36 15.52
C ALA A 72 19.22 15.88 15.35
N VAL A 73 19.84 16.57 16.30
CA VAL A 73 20.11 18.02 16.27
C VAL A 73 21.61 18.23 16.45
N LEU A 74 22.23 18.98 15.55
CA LEU A 74 23.61 19.44 15.64
C LEU A 74 23.66 20.93 15.99
N THR A 75 24.35 21.26 17.07
CA THR A 75 24.70 22.63 17.46
C THR A 75 26.21 22.75 17.64
N TRP A 76 26.76 23.96 17.57
CA TRP A 76 28.17 24.19 17.89
C TRP A 76 28.41 25.59 18.47
N ASP A 77 29.54 25.76 19.15
CA ASP A 77 29.87 26.96 19.95
C ASP A 77 30.35 28.21 19.17
N SER A 78 30.15 28.25 17.84
CA SER A 78 30.84 29.19 16.95
C SER A 78 30.11 29.52 15.65
N GLU A 79 29.54 30.74 15.57
CA GLU A 79 28.95 31.39 14.36
C GLU A 79 29.94 31.64 13.19
N ARG A 80 31.04 30.88 13.12
CA ARG A 80 32.16 31.07 12.17
C ARG A 80 32.74 29.79 11.62
N THR A 81 32.20 28.67 12.06
CA THR A 81 32.55 27.32 11.63
C THR A 81 31.33 26.67 11.05
N ASP A 82 31.56 25.84 10.05
CA ASP A 82 30.57 25.22 9.19
C ASP A 82 30.68 23.71 9.45
N MET A 83 29.60 23.09 9.93
CA MET A 83 29.60 21.69 10.38
C MET A 83 28.39 20.95 9.84
N ASP A 84 28.64 19.93 9.02
CA ASP A 84 27.60 19.11 8.39
C ASP A 84 27.13 18.00 9.36
N LEU A 85 25.83 17.83 9.50
CA LEU A 85 25.19 16.70 10.20
C LEU A 85 24.97 15.53 9.23
N HIS A 86 25.48 14.35 9.58
CA HIS A 86 25.33 13.12 8.81
C HIS A 86 24.52 12.08 9.58
N LEU A 87 23.66 11.34 8.86
CA LEU A 87 22.98 10.15 9.36
C LEU A 87 23.18 8.97 8.41
N LEU A 88 23.65 7.85 8.95
CA LEU A 88 23.78 6.58 8.23
C LEU A 88 22.77 5.55 8.76
N ARG A 89 22.27 4.71 7.84
CA ARG A 89 21.64 3.43 8.15
C ARG A 89 22.76 2.38 8.31
N GLY A 90 22.85 1.77 9.49
CA GLY A 90 23.95 0.86 9.85
C GLY A 90 25.24 1.57 10.30
N VAL A 91 26.32 0.78 10.41
CA VAL A 91 27.60 1.17 11.05
C VAL A 91 28.77 1.18 10.06
N ASN A 92 28.55 1.62 8.82
CA ASN A 92 29.57 1.51 7.77
C ASN A 92 30.44 2.79 7.63
N PRO A 93 31.72 2.78 8.06
CA PRO A 93 32.59 3.96 8.01
C PRO A 93 33.14 4.28 6.62
N LEU A 94 32.90 3.44 5.59
CA LEU A 94 33.38 3.67 4.22
C LEU A 94 32.69 4.88 3.56
N TYR A 95 31.54 5.31 4.07
CA TYR A 95 30.73 6.39 3.51
C TYR A 95 31.33 7.79 3.75
N TYR A 96 32.14 7.98 4.80
CA TYR A 96 32.75 9.27 5.18
C TYR A 96 33.99 9.67 4.33
N ARG A 97 34.05 9.26 3.05
CA ARG A 97 35.25 9.40 2.21
C ARG A 97 35.34 10.71 1.40
N GLY A 98 34.42 11.66 1.58
CA GLY A 98 34.63 13.05 1.16
C GLY A 98 33.38 13.92 1.13
N ALA A 99 33.55 15.22 1.45
CA ALA A 99 32.51 16.24 1.61
C ALA A 99 31.77 16.68 0.30
N ARG A 100 31.29 15.69 -0.47
CA ARG A 100 30.29 15.73 -1.55
C ARG A 100 29.64 14.35 -1.75
N ASP A 101 29.51 13.57 -0.69
CA ASP A 101 28.72 12.34 -0.71
C ASP A 101 27.21 12.66 -0.83
N CYS A 102 26.36 11.63 -0.95
CA CYS A 102 24.92 11.83 -1.11
C CYS A 102 24.24 12.35 0.17
N HIS A 103 24.88 12.27 1.34
CA HIS A 103 24.38 12.75 2.62
C HIS A 103 24.65 14.26 2.74
N TYR A 104 25.84 14.72 2.35
CA TYR A 104 26.17 16.14 2.22
C TYR A 104 25.36 16.88 1.14
N GLN A 105 25.05 16.25 0.01
CA GLN A 105 24.50 16.97 -1.16
C GLN A 105 23.08 16.60 -1.63
N ASN A 106 22.27 15.97 -0.78
CA ASN A 106 20.81 15.86 -0.96
C ASN A 106 20.36 15.39 -2.37
N CYS A 107 21.06 14.38 -2.91
CA CYS A 107 20.88 13.91 -4.29
C CYS A 107 20.25 12.51 -4.37
N LYS A 108 19.13 12.29 -5.07
CA LYS A 108 18.53 13.06 -6.19
C LYS A 108 17.05 13.37 -5.98
N LEU A 109 16.57 14.40 -6.67
CA LEU A 109 15.16 14.77 -6.74
C LEU A 109 14.26 13.62 -7.20
N ASN A 110 13.27 13.27 -6.38
CA ASN A 110 12.11 12.48 -6.79
C ASN A 110 10.88 13.42 -6.75
N ASN A 111 10.21 13.62 -7.89
CA ASN A 111 9.13 14.61 -8.09
C ASN A 111 9.43 16.07 -7.65
N GLY A 112 10.69 16.44 -7.42
CA GLY A 112 11.11 17.81 -7.13
C GLY A 112 11.41 18.13 -5.66
N GLN A 113 11.35 17.15 -4.76
CA GLN A 113 11.89 17.27 -3.39
C GLN A 113 13.21 16.48 -3.26
N PRO A 114 14.18 16.96 -2.46
CA PRO A 114 15.33 16.16 -2.05
C PRO A 114 14.88 15.06 -1.07
N ARG A 115 15.36 13.84 -1.25
CA ARG A 115 15.24 12.73 -0.30
C ARG A 115 16.45 11.80 -0.41
N LEU A 116 16.87 11.27 0.72
CA LEU A 116 17.78 10.13 0.82
C LEU A 116 16.95 8.86 0.73
N ALA A 117 16.85 8.28 -0.48
CA ALA A 117 16.07 7.07 -0.70
C ALA A 117 16.80 5.83 -0.14
N TRP A 118 16.27 5.21 0.93
CA TRP A 118 16.91 4.06 1.59
C TRP A 118 16.36 2.69 1.16
N GLY A 119 15.17 2.60 0.56
CA GLY A 119 14.65 1.29 0.17
C GLY A 119 13.37 1.30 -0.67
N ALA A 120 12.54 0.29 -0.43
CA ALA A 120 11.28 0.04 -1.12
C ALA A 120 10.03 0.40 -0.28
N ALA A 121 10.23 0.81 0.99
CA ALA A 121 9.15 1.35 1.80
C ALA A 121 8.76 2.78 1.35
N GLY A 122 7.64 3.27 1.86
CA GLY A 122 7.09 4.58 1.49
C GLY A 122 7.74 5.72 2.30
N PRO A 123 7.88 6.93 1.72
CA PRO A 123 8.97 7.87 1.99
C PRO A 123 8.86 8.68 3.31
N ALA A 124 8.73 7.94 4.41
CA ALA A 124 8.71 8.35 5.82
C ALA A 124 9.77 7.60 6.65
N ASP A 125 10.30 6.48 6.12
CA ASP A 125 11.54 5.80 6.51
C ASP A 125 12.79 6.54 6.00
N ASP A 126 12.71 7.11 4.79
CA ASP A 126 13.68 8.03 4.20
C ASP A 126 13.97 9.21 5.15
N PRO A 127 15.23 9.47 5.54
CA PRO A 127 15.57 10.58 6.41
C PRO A 127 15.46 11.91 5.66
N ALA A 128 14.85 12.89 6.32
CA ALA A 128 14.77 14.26 5.86
C ALA A 128 15.76 15.14 6.63
N LEU A 129 16.64 15.84 5.93
CA LEU A 129 17.33 17.01 6.48
C LEU A 129 16.32 18.16 6.49
N VAL A 130 15.75 18.42 7.67
CA VAL A 130 14.64 19.38 7.89
C VAL A 130 15.16 20.79 8.11
N VAL A 131 16.40 20.91 8.61
CA VAL A 131 17.20 22.14 8.59
C VAL A 131 18.58 21.79 8.06
N ASP A 132 18.92 22.36 6.90
CA ASP A 132 20.18 22.35 6.16
C ASP A 132 20.68 23.80 6.22
N ASP A 133 21.87 24.05 6.79
CA ASP A 133 22.39 25.41 6.99
C ASP A 133 23.87 25.52 6.64
N THR A 134 24.19 25.08 5.42
CA THR A 134 25.52 25.12 4.77
C THR A 134 26.12 26.53 4.51
N ASP A 135 25.78 27.54 5.32
CA ASP A 135 26.59 28.77 5.50
C ASP A 135 27.02 29.08 6.95
N GLY A 136 26.59 28.26 7.93
CA GLY A 136 27.24 28.11 9.24
C GLY A 136 26.63 28.91 10.40
N LEU A 137 25.29 29.06 10.45
CA LEU A 137 24.57 29.75 11.52
C LEU A 137 23.88 28.78 12.51
N GLY A 138 23.45 27.60 12.04
CA GLY A 138 22.92 26.46 12.80
C GLY A 138 21.51 26.66 13.39
N PRO A 139 20.90 25.60 13.97
CA PRO A 139 21.38 24.21 14.03
C PRO A 139 21.01 23.40 12.78
N GLU A 140 21.74 22.31 12.52
CA GLU A 140 21.31 21.32 11.52
C GLU A 140 20.42 20.24 12.16
N VAL A 141 19.42 19.75 11.43
CA VAL A 141 18.40 18.83 11.97
C VAL A 141 18.00 17.76 10.95
N ILE A 142 18.41 16.52 11.17
CA ILE A 142 17.89 15.34 10.44
C ILE A 142 16.77 14.70 11.25
N ARG A 143 15.71 14.25 10.57
CA ARG A 143 14.60 13.49 11.16
C ARG A 143 14.26 12.26 10.32
N ILE A 144 13.67 11.26 10.97
CA ILE A 144 12.93 10.19 10.31
C ILE A 144 11.53 10.16 10.92
N GLU A 145 10.49 10.06 10.09
CA GLU A 145 9.09 10.01 10.57
C GLU A 145 8.75 8.62 11.12
N SER A 146 9.21 7.57 10.43
CA SER A 146 9.02 6.15 10.78
C SER A 146 10.31 5.34 10.52
N PRO A 147 11.35 5.44 11.37
CA PRO A 147 12.55 4.63 11.25
C PRO A 147 12.20 3.15 11.42
N GLU A 148 12.88 2.29 10.67
CA GLU A 148 12.65 0.86 10.71
C GLU A 148 12.98 0.29 12.10
N ALA A 149 12.09 -0.50 12.66
CA ALA A 149 12.27 -1.10 13.97
C ALA A 149 13.52 -2.00 13.98
N GLN A 150 14.25 -2.02 15.11
CA GLN A 150 15.52 -2.72 15.31
C GLN A 150 16.67 -2.29 14.38
N GLN A 151 16.45 -1.42 13.39
CA GLN A 151 17.51 -0.89 12.55
C GLN A 151 18.45 0.00 13.37
N ILE A 152 19.75 -0.30 13.30
CA ILE A 152 20.82 0.53 13.83
C ILE A 152 21.05 1.71 12.89
N TYR A 153 21.24 2.90 13.46
CA TYR A 153 21.55 4.14 12.75
C TYR A 153 22.68 4.89 13.45
N THR A 154 23.59 5.47 12.68
CA THR A 154 24.79 6.15 13.19
C THR A 154 24.75 7.64 12.87
N VAL A 155 24.87 8.49 13.88
CA VAL A 155 24.93 9.95 13.76
C VAL A 155 26.39 10.40 13.69
N GLY A 156 26.74 11.11 12.63
CA GLY A 156 28.07 11.66 12.41
C GLY A 156 28.07 13.18 12.25
N VAL A 157 29.22 13.80 12.50
CA VAL A 157 29.49 15.21 12.25
C VAL A 157 30.74 15.34 11.40
N HIS A 158 30.73 16.27 10.45
CA HIS A 158 31.90 16.68 9.69
C HIS A 158 32.15 18.18 9.88
N TYR A 159 33.38 18.58 10.20
CA TYR A 159 33.75 19.99 10.18
C TYR A 159 34.11 20.39 8.74
N PHE A 160 33.19 21.03 8.04
CA PHE A 160 33.34 21.44 6.64
C PHE A 160 34.36 22.57 6.45
N ALA A 161 34.15 23.74 7.07
CA ALA A 161 34.94 24.93 6.77
C ALA A 161 34.95 26.02 7.86
N ASP A 162 35.93 26.93 7.77
CA ASP A 162 35.90 28.22 8.45
C ASP A 162 35.30 29.29 7.52
N SER A 163 34.27 30.02 7.97
CA SER A 163 33.76 31.19 7.23
C SER A 163 34.84 32.29 7.10
N VAL A 164 35.79 32.32 8.05
CA VAL A 164 36.96 33.23 8.07
C VAL A 164 38.20 32.57 7.47
N ARG A 165 38.20 32.39 6.13
CA ARG A 165 39.29 31.81 5.33
C ARG A 165 40.70 32.11 5.85
N GLY A 166 41.45 31.06 6.21
CA GLY A 166 42.87 31.14 6.54
C GLY A 166 43.18 31.27 8.04
N ARG A 167 42.20 31.03 8.90
CA ARG A 167 42.41 30.51 10.26
C ARG A 167 41.83 29.11 10.30
N ASN A 168 42.42 28.21 11.05
CA ASN A 168 41.75 27.00 11.51
C ASN A 168 41.18 27.36 12.87
N LEU A 169 39.86 27.42 13.01
CA LEU A 169 39.21 27.54 14.31
C LEU A 169 39.07 26.15 14.94
N GLU A 170 38.98 26.12 16.26
CA GLU A 170 38.54 24.96 17.03
C GLU A 170 37.14 25.32 17.51
N SER A 171 36.19 24.40 17.39
CA SER A 171 34.80 24.63 17.81
C SER A 171 34.19 23.32 18.28
N THR A 172 33.36 23.41 19.30
CA THR A 172 32.75 22.26 19.96
C THR A 172 31.44 21.93 19.27
N ALA A 173 31.35 20.74 18.68
CA ALA A 173 30.10 20.18 18.18
C ALA A 173 29.36 19.48 19.32
N THR A 174 28.05 19.73 19.43
CA THR A 174 27.15 19.11 20.40
C THR A 174 26.00 18.46 19.64
N ILE A 175 25.86 17.15 19.78
CA ILE A 175 24.80 16.33 19.17
C ILE A 175 23.79 15.96 20.25
N GLU A 176 22.52 16.26 19.98
CA GLU A 176 21.38 15.82 20.78
C GLU A 176 20.47 14.92 19.94
N VAL A 177 20.24 13.69 20.41
CA VAL A 177 19.39 12.69 19.76
C VAL A 177 18.12 12.48 20.56
N PHE A 178 16.97 12.53 19.86
CA PHE A 178 15.63 12.32 20.40
C PHE A 178 14.96 11.17 19.64
N VAL A 179 14.32 10.26 20.37
CA VAL A 179 13.65 9.08 19.79
C VAL A 179 12.24 8.96 20.37
N GLY A 180 11.23 8.88 19.50
CA GLY A 180 9.81 9.02 19.86
C GLY A 180 9.45 10.41 20.39
N ASP A 181 8.29 10.49 21.04
CA ASP A 181 7.67 11.69 21.64
C ASP A 181 8.47 12.33 22.81
N ARG A 182 9.74 11.95 23.01
CA ARG A 182 10.58 12.35 24.16
C ARG A 182 11.07 13.80 23.99
N GLU A 183 10.73 14.66 24.96
CA GLU A 183 11.27 16.04 25.04
C GLU A 183 12.73 16.09 25.53
N GLU A 184 13.17 15.09 26.29
CA GLU A 184 14.57 14.93 26.73
C GLU A 184 15.36 14.08 25.72
N ALA A 185 16.60 14.47 25.44
CA ALA A 185 17.49 13.74 24.54
C ALA A 185 17.96 12.41 25.15
N VAL A 186 17.91 11.32 24.37
CA VAL A 186 18.35 9.98 24.78
C VAL A 186 19.85 9.76 24.62
N CYS A 187 20.51 10.50 23.72
CA CYS A 187 21.96 10.67 23.70
C CYS A 187 22.30 12.14 23.56
N VAL A 188 23.23 12.60 24.40
CA VAL A 188 23.92 13.87 24.25
C VAL A 188 25.41 13.57 24.19
N SER A 189 26.10 14.12 23.20
CA SER A 189 27.51 13.88 22.95
C SER A 189 28.18 15.19 22.52
N GLU A 190 29.41 15.43 22.96
CA GLU A 190 30.15 16.68 22.68
C GLU A 190 31.61 16.41 22.27
N GLN A 191 32.09 17.06 21.22
CA GLN A 191 33.47 16.90 20.73
C GLN A 191 34.01 18.22 20.15
N ALA A 192 35.18 18.63 20.64
CA ALA A 192 35.95 19.71 20.01
C ALA A 192 36.53 19.23 18.67
N MET A 193 36.25 19.95 17.58
CA MET A 193 36.63 19.61 16.22
C MET A 193 37.41 20.74 15.55
N THR A 194 38.18 20.39 14.51
CA THR A 194 38.94 21.31 13.64
C THR A 194 38.71 20.95 12.15
N PRO A 195 39.02 21.85 11.19
CA PRO A 195 38.62 21.70 9.79
C PRO A 195 39.02 20.37 9.13
N GLY A 196 38.04 19.67 8.56
CA GLY A 196 38.19 18.38 7.89
C GLY A 196 38.24 17.16 8.82
N GLN A 197 37.92 17.31 10.11
CA GLN A 197 37.68 16.18 11.01
C GLN A 197 36.27 15.61 10.84
N TRP A 198 36.17 14.29 11.06
CA TRP A 198 34.93 13.54 11.20
C TRP A 198 34.80 13.00 12.63
N TRP A 199 33.58 12.82 13.08
CA TRP A 199 33.25 12.29 14.41
C TRP A 199 31.93 11.51 14.34
N MET A 200 31.91 10.26 14.80
CA MET A 200 30.68 9.51 15.10
C MET A 200 30.27 9.82 16.54
N ALA A 201 29.10 10.44 16.72
CA ALA A 201 28.72 11.09 17.97
C ALA A 201 27.82 10.23 18.87
N CYS A 202 26.79 9.63 18.27
CA CYS A 202 25.84 8.72 18.91
C CYS A 202 25.49 7.59 17.92
N GLN A 203 25.13 6.44 18.45
CA GLN A 203 24.47 5.37 17.71
C GLN A 203 23.13 5.05 18.38
N PHE A 204 22.09 4.79 17.58
CA PHE A 204 20.78 4.40 18.10
C PHE A 204 20.19 3.22 17.35
N GLN A 205 19.36 2.45 18.04
CA GLN A 205 18.55 1.38 17.49
C GLN A 205 17.09 1.74 17.77
N ALA A 206 16.31 1.94 16.70
CA ALA A 206 14.92 2.35 16.85
C ALA A 206 14.07 1.21 17.47
N PRO A 207 13.12 1.49 18.39
CA PRO A 207 12.65 2.81 18.83
C PRO A 207 13.09 3.25 20.24
N GLU A 208 14.02 2.54 20.90
CA GLU A 208 14.24 2.67 22.35
C GLU A 208 15.68 3.01 22.77
N ASN A 209 16.70 2.46 22.12
CA ASN A 209 18.08 2.50 22.62
C ASN A 209 18.94 3.53 21.86
N CYS A 210 19.70 4.33 22.59
CA CYS A 210 20.75 5.19 22.02
C CYS A 210 21.94 5.24 22.98
N GLU A 211 23.13 4.92 22.49
CA GLU A 211 24.36 4.95 23.28
C GLU A 211 25.30 6.05 22.80
N SER A 212 25.99 6.69 23.76
CA SER A 212 27.01 7.71 23.50
C SER A 212 28.38 7.05 23.38
N LEU A 213 29.05 7.27 22.26
CA LEU A 213 30.34 6.65 21.95
C LEU A 213 31.49 7.43 22.64
N GLU A 214 31.78 7.14 23.90
CA GLU A 214 32.90 7.75 24.67
C GLU A 214 34.29 7.38 24.09
N GLY A 215 34.72 7.99 22.97
CA GLY A 215 35.93 7.50 22.29
C GLY A 215 36.74 8.36 21.31
N GLY A 216 36.41 9.62 21.05
CA GLY A 216 37.36 10.60 20.47
C GLY A 216 37.66 10.55 18.95
N ALA A 217 37.72 11.74 18.35
CA ALA A 217 38.07 11.95 16.94
C ALA A 217 39.56 11.62 16.61
N GLY A 218 39.82 10.36 16.25
CA GLY A 218 41.14 9.88 15.80
C GLY A 218 41.32 9.87 14.27
N PRO A 219 42.56 10.00 13.75
CA PRO A 219 42.83 9.74 12.34
C PRO A 219 42.73 8.23 12.05
N VAL A 220 42.12 7.88 10.92
CA VAL A 220 41.88 6.49 10.50
C VAL A 220 43.20 5.69 10.47
N PRO A 221 43.32 4.59 11.25
CA PRO A 221 44.34 3.57 11.02
C PRO A 221 43.92 2.68 9.85
N GLU A 222 44.84 2.36 8.94
CA GLU A 222 44.58 1.39 7.88
C GLU A 222 44.51 -0.03 8.48
N ARG A 223 43.30 -0.62 8.50
CA ARG A 223 43.05 -2.07 8.51
C ARG A 223 41.71 -2.34 7.80
N GLY A 224 41.72 -2.16 6.49
CA GLY A 224 40.97 -3.05 5.62
C GLY A 224 41.98 -4.03 5.02
N ASP A 225 41.54 -5.25 4.78
CA ASP A 225 42.09 -6.29 3.86
C ASP A 225 41.06 -7.45 3.91
N CYS A 226 40.55 -7.78 5.10
CA CYS A 226 39.31 -8.54 5.31
C CYS A 226 38.15 -8.10 4.41
N GLY A 227 37.55 -9.06 3.70
CA GLY A 227 36.48 -8.84 2.73
C GLY A 227 36.98 -8.52 1.30
N ASP A 228 38.29 -8.58 1.01
CA ASP A 228 38.85 -8.28 -0.32
C ASP A 228 39.04 -9.49 -1.24
N GLY A 229 39.06 -10.72 -0.70
CA GLY A 229 39.19 -11.97 -1.45
C GLY A 229 40.55 -12.69 -1.34
N GLU A 230 41.53 -12.16 -0.58
CA GLU A 230 42.91 -12.68 -0.54
C GLU A 230 43.47 -12.90 0.90
N LEU A 231 42.82 -13.76 1.70
CA LEU A 231 43.20 -14.25 3.06
C LEU A 231 44.67 -14.00 3.47
N ALA A 232 44.88 -13.11 4.44
CA ALA A 232 46.18 -12.65 4.92
C ALA A 232 46.82 -13.54 6.03
N ASP A 233 48.04 -13.18 6.45
CA ASP A 233 48.81 -13.84 7.54
C ASP A 233 48.23 -13.53 8.96
N ASP A 234 47.31 -12.57 9.10
CA ASP A 234 46.67 -12.14 10.37
C ASP A 234 45.13 -12.15 10.38
N GLU A 235 44.55 -13.00 9.53
CA GLU A 235 43.10 -13.27 9.36
C GLU A 235 42.84 -14.77 9.57
N ALA A 236 41.68 -15.14 10.12
CA ALA A 236 41.27 -16.55 10.26
C ALA A 236 40.56 -17.06 8.99
N CYS A 237 39.69 -16.22 8.43
CA CYS A 237 38.93 -16.43 7.21
C CYS A 237 38.97 -15.19 6.31
N ASP A 238 38.51 -15.34 5.08
CA ASP A 238 38.06 -14.28 4.18
C ASP A 238 37.13 -14.95 3.16
N ASP A 239 35.99 -14.32 2.85
CA ASP A 239 35.06 -14.77 1.80
C ASP A 239 34.85 -13.73 0.69
N GLY A 240 35.62 -12.62 0.73
CA GLY A 240 35.66 -11.60 -0.31
C GLY A 240 34.45 -10.65 -0.34
N ASN A 241 33.77 -10.41 0.79
CA ASN A 241 32.72 -9.41 0.89
C ASN A 241 32.56 -8.76 2.29
N ASP A 242 31.80 -7.65 2.38
CA ASP A 242 31.54 -6.89 3.62
C ASP A 242 30.27 -7.39 4.40
N VAL A 243 29.79 -8.60 4.15
CA VAL A 243 28.65 -9.18 4.89
C VAL A 243 29.17 -9.84 6.16
N ASN A 244 28.40 -9.76 7.24
CA ASN A 244 28.84 -10.22 8.56
C ASN A 244 28.25 -11.60 8.94
N THR A 245 27.36 -12.13 8.10
CA THR A 245 26.41 -13.20 8.45
C THR A 245 26.60 -14.46 7.59
N ASP A 246 27.60 -14.52 6.71
CA ASP A 246 27.82 -15.63 5.78
C ASP A 246 28.89 -16.63 6.27
N ALA A 247 30.15 -16.54 5.84
CA ALA A 247 31.18 -17.52 6.23
C ALA A 247 32.28 -16.92 7.11
N CYS A 248 32.53 -15.62 6.97
CA CYS A 248 33.49 -14.87 7.74
C CYS A 248 32.81 -13.66 8.39
N THR A 249 33.27 -13.27 9.58
CA THR A 249 32.85 -11.99 10.17
C THR A 249 33.65 -10.84 9.56
N ASN A 250 33.12 -9.62 9.60
CA ASN A 250 33.83 -8.41 9.17
C ASN A 250 35.06 -8.04 10.05
N THR A 251 35.39 -8.85 11.06
CA THR A 251 36.66 -8.77 11.82
C THR A 251 37.70 -9.82 11.40
N CYS A 252 37.34 -10.70 10.46
CA CYS A 252 38.10 -11.85 9.98
C CYS A 252 38.34 -12.96 11.01
N ASP A 253 37.33 -13.17 11.85
CA ASP A 253 37.13 -14.36 12.68
C ASP A 253 36.10 -15.29 11.99
N GLU A 254 36.30 -16.61 12.04
CA GLU A 254 35.32 -17.59 11.49
C GLU A 254 33.98 -17.43 12.24
N ALA A 255 32.85 -17.43 11.51
CA ALA A 255 31.53 -17.31 12.15
C ALA A 255 31.21 -18.57 12.98
N GLU A 256 30.99 -18.39 14.28
CA GLU A 256 30.82 -19.47 15.27
C GLU A 256 29.67 -19.14 16.24
N CYS A 257 28.64 -20.00 16.25
CA CYS A 257 27.59 -20.02 17.28
C CYS A 257 28.07 -19.61 18.69
N GLY A 258 27.52 -18.50 19.17
CA GLY A 258 27.89 -17.78 20.38
C GLY A 258 28.78 -16.55 20.15
N ASP A 259 28.91 -16.06 18.91
CA ASP A 259 29.64 -14.82 18.59
C ASP A 259 28.76 -13.56 18.57
N GLY A 260 27.43 -13.73 18.58
CA GLY A 260 26.42 -12.68 18.57
C GLY A 260 25.82 -12.38 17.19
N ILE A 261 26.11 -13.18 16.16
CA ILE A 261 25.80 -12.88 14.76
C ILE A 261 25.14 -14.08 14.05
N VAL A 262 23.80 -14.16 14.11
CA VAL A 262 23.02 -15.22 13.43
C VAL A 262 23.38 -15.32 11.94
N ARG A 263 23.84 -16.50 11.51
CA ARG A 263 24.21 -16.74 10.12
C ARG A 263 23.00 -16.83 9.19
N ALA A 264 23.14 -16.26 7.99
CA ALA A 264 22.09 -16.12 6.99
C ALA A 264 22.51 -16.71 5.63
N GLY A 265 21.53 -17.27 4.91
CA GLY A 265 21.75 -17.86 3.58
C GLY A 265 22.10 -19.35 3.56
N LEU A 266 22.01 -20.02 4.72
CA LEU A 266 21.98 -21.48 4.85
C LEU A 266 20.53 -21.95 5.00
N GLU A 267 20.19 -23.13 4.49
CA GLU A 267 18.86 -23.74 4.68
C GLU A 267 18.84 -24.62 5.95
N LEU A 268 17.64 -24.85 6.51
CA LEU A 268 17.47 -25.76 7.64
C LEU A 268 18.02 -27.16 7.28
N ASN A 269 18.92 -27.69 8.11
CA ASN A 269 19.76 -28.89 7.92
C ASN A 269 21.10 -28.70 7.15
N ASP A 270 21.52 -27.49 6.76
CA ASP A 270 22.88 -27.27 6.26
C ASP A 270 23.92 -27.31 7.41
N ASP A 271 25.15 -27.74 7.10
CA ASP A 271 26.27 -27.79 8.05
C ASP A 271 26.64 -26.36 8.51
N GLY A 272 26.24 -25.99 9.74
CA GLY A 272 26.45 -24.67 10.33
C GLY A 272 25.28 -23.69 10.15
N PHE A 273 24.07 -24.18 9.86
CA PHE A 273 22.83 -23.41 9.98
C PHE A 273 22.53 -23.05 11.44
N GLU A 274 22.07 -21.82 11.65
CA GLU A 274 21.77 -21.23 12.96
C GLU A 274 20.38 -20.59 12.89
N ALA A 275 19.51 -20.92 13.86
CA ALA A 275 18.19 -20.31 14.00
C ALA A 275 18.21 -19.06 14.92
N CYS A 276 19.26 -18.92 15.72
CA CYS A 276 19.48 -17.85 16.69
C CYS A 276 20.98 -17.71 17.01
N ASP A 277 21.34 -16.65 17.72
CA ASP A 277 22.62 -16.49 18.42
C ASP A 277 22.42 -15.43 19.53
N ASP A 278 22.87 -15.68 20.75
CA ASP A 278 22.73 -14.77 21.90
C ASP A 278 24.07 -14.17 22.40
N GLY A 279 25.17 -14.44 21.70
CA GLY A 279 26.55 -14.06 22.06
C GLY A 279 27.19 -14.97 23.11
N ASN A 280 26.71 -16.21 23.25
CA ASN A 280 27.03 -17.11 24.35
C ASN A 280 26.88 -18.60 23.94
N GLN A 281 27.33 -19.53 24.81
CA GLN A 281 27.34 -20.99 24.55
C GLN A 281 26.75 -21.76 25.75
N LEU A 282 25.71 -21.18 26.35
CA LEU A 282 24.89 -21.84 27.35
C LEU A 282 23.71 -22.54 26.64
N GLY A 283 22.48 -22.28 27.09
CA GLY A 283 21.27 -23.04 26.86
C GLY A 283 20.45 -23.05 28.16
N GLU A 284 19.14 -23.19 28.03
CA GLU A 284 18.14 -22.71 29.01
C GLU A 284 18.08 -21.17 29.13
N ASP A 285 18.65 -20.42 28.17
CA ASP A 285 18.58 -18.95 28.03
C ASP A 285 17.97 -18.42 26.70
N GLY A 286 17.59 -19.32 25.77
CA GLY A 286 16.81 -18.98 24.55
C GLY A 286 17.57 -19.01 23.25
N CYS A 287 18.78 -19.56 23.29
CA CYS A 287 19.46 -20.11 22.13
C CYS A 287 20.34 -21.27 22.64
N ASP A 288 20.15 -22.47 22.09
CA ASP A 288 20.88 -23.65 22.55
C ASP A 288 22.36 -23.62 22.12
N SER A 289 23.19 -24.44 22.75
CA SER A 289 24.62 -24.62 22.41
C SER A 289 24.93 -25.13 20.97
N ASN A 290 23.93 -25.32 20.12
CA ASN A 290 24.02 -25.63 18.69
C ASN A 290 23.25 -24.57 17.85
N CYS A 291 22.96 -23.41 18.43
CA CYS A 291 22.25 -22.27 17.87
C CYS A 291 20.88 -22.60 17.28
N GLN A 292 20.14 -23.49 17.95
CA GLN A 292 18.71 -23.71 17.72
C GLN A 292 17.89 -22.98 18.79
N LEU A 293 16.69 -22.51 18.44
CA LEU A 293 15.74 -21.94 19.39
C LEU A 293 15.23 -23.04 20.35
N GLU A 294 14.83 -22.68 21.58
CA GLU A 294 14.55 -23.63 22.66
C GLU A 294 13.03 -23.84 22.88
N CYS A 295 12.27 -23.92 21.78
CA CYS A 295 10.81 -23.99 21.77
C CYS A 295 10.23 -25.10 22.65
N GLY A 296 9.07 -24.83 23.27
CA GLY A 296 8.32 -25.80 24.07
C GLY A 296 8.85 -25.97 25.49
N ASN A 297 9.74 -25.08 25.95
CA ASN A 297 10.32 -25.11 27.29
C ASN A 297 9.36 -24.55 28.38
N GLY A 298 8.44 -23.66 28.00
CA GLY A 298 7.46 -23.03 28.89
C GLY A 298 7.71 -21.55 29.24
N GLU A 299 8.79 -20.94 28.75
CA GLU A 299 9.18 -19.55 29.00
C GLU A 299 9.71 -18.92 27.69
N ILE A 300 9.03 -17.89 27.16
CA ILE A 300 9.51 -17.15 25.96
C ILE A 300 10.80 -16.39 26.31
N ASN A 301 11.91 -16.75 25.66
CA ASN A 301 13.22 -16.17 25.87
C ASN A 301 13.96 -15.91 24.53
N GLY A 302 15.25 -15.54 24.59
CA GLY A 302 16.10 -15.35 23.41
C GLY A 302 15.48 -14.51 22.27
N GLN A 303 15.26 -15.17 21.13
CA GLN A 303 14.72 -14.60 19.89
C GLN A 303 13.35 -15.19 19.50
N GLU A 304 12.70 -15.94 20.41
CA GLU A 304 11.46 -16.68 20.17
C GLU A 304 10.26 -15.75 20.01
N ALA A 305 9.37 -16.03 19.03
CA ALA A 305 8.12 -15.27 18.86
C ALA A 305 6.94 -15.84 19.67
N CYS A 306 7.03 -17.11 20.08
CA CYS A 306 6.11 -17.78 20.99
C CYS A 306 6.76 -18.98 21.70
N ASP A 307 6.09 -19.46 22.74
CA ASP A 307 6.26 -20.75 23.40
C ASP A 307 4.90 -21.11 24.04
N ASP A 308 4.48 -22.38 23.98
CA ASP A 308 3.31 -22.88 24.72
C ASP A 308 3.61 -24.08 25.66
N GLY A 309 4.89 -24.44 25.79
CA GLY A 309 5.38 -25.51 26.66
C GLY A 309 5.34 -26.92 26.07
N ASN A 310 5.23 -27.11 24.74
CA ASN A 310 5.50 -28.42 24.11
C ASN A 310 5.97 -28.38 22.64
N ASP A 311 6.63 -29.46 22.20
CA ASP A 311 7.12 -29.71 20.83
C ASP A 311 6.00 -30.23 19.89
N SER A 312 4.91 -29.47 19.78
CA SER A 312 3.76 -29.75 18.91
C SER A 312 3.58 -28.62 17.89
N ASN A 313 2.84 -28.91 16.80
CA ASN A 313 2.52 -27.95 15.73
C ASN A 313 1.00 -27.75 15.56
N ASN A 314 0.18 -28.43 16.38
CA ASN A 314 -1.28 -28.39 16.30
C ASN A 314 -1.89 -27.44 17.36
N ASP A 315 -1.07 -26.55 17.93
CA ASP A 315 -1.40 -25.68 19.05
C ASP A 315 -0.77 -24.27 18.86
N ALA A 316 -0.54 -23.49 19.92
CA ALA A 316 -0.38 -22.04 19.78
C ALA A 316 0.97 -21.62 19.17
N CYS A 317 1.95 -22.52 19.20
CA CYS A 317 3.30 -22.28 18.73
C CYS A 317 3.87 -23.52 18.03
N LEU A 318 4.42 -23.36 16.83
CA LEU A 318 5.10 -24.44 16.11
C LEU A 318 6.50 -24.71 16.71
N GLU A 319 7.04 -25.92 16.51
CA GLU A 319 8.39 -26.38 16.90
C GLU A 319 9.54 -25.39 16.57
N GLY A 320 9.33 -24.49 15.60
CA GLY A 320 10.26 -23.42 15.21
C GLY A 320 10.05 -22.05 15.88
N CYS A 321 9.36 -21.97 17.03
CA CYS A 321 9.01 -20.71 17.74
C CYS A 321 8.15 -19.72 16.92
N VAL A 322 7.39 -20.20 15.93
CA VAL A 322 6.52 -19.39 15.08
C VAL A 322 5.06 -19.58 15.53
N PRO A 323 4.28 -18.52 15.77
CA PRO A 323 2.87 -18.66 16.14
C PRO A 323 2.09 -19.33 15.00
N ALA A 324 1.25 -20.32 15.34
CA ALA A 324 0.40 -21.01 14.37
C ALA A 324 -0.51 -20.01 13.63
N GLN A 325 -0.59 -20.15 12.31
CA GLN A 325 -1.23 -19.21 11.40
C GLN A 325 -1.79 -19.95 10.19
N CYS A 326 -3.11 -19.92 10.04
CA CYS A 326 -3.82 -20.30 8.82
C CYS A 326 -3.03 -20.08 7.51
N GLY A 327 -2.72 -21.20 6.86
CA GLY A 327 -1.88 -21.33 5.67
C GLY A 327 -0.43 -21.76 5.94
N ASP A 328 -0.08 -22.21 7.15
CA ASP A 328 1.30 -22.64 7.49
C ASP A 328 1.59 -24.14 7.28
N GLY A 329 0.55 -24.96 7.15
CA GLY A 329 0.64 -26.41 6.94
C GLY A 329 0.19 -27.26 8.12
N PHE A 330 -0.24 -26.67 9.24
CA PHE A 330 -0.66 -27.38 10.46
C PHE A 330 -2.01 -26.88 11.00
N GLU A 331 -2.92 -27.82 11.29
CA GLU A 331 -4.27 -27.54 11.82
C GLU A 331 -4.21 -27.21 13.32
N TYR A 332 -4.54 -25.97 13.74
CA TYR A 332 -4.60 -25.61 15.17
C TYR A 332 -5.85 -26.24 15.84
N ASP A 333 -5.64 -27.34 16.57
CA ASP A 333 -6.64 -28.21 17.25
C ASP A 333 -7.70 -27.41 18.05
N GLY A 334 -8.77 -27.00 17.37
CA GLY A 334 -9.97 -26.42 17.97
C GLY A 334 -10.08 -24.89 17.98
N GLU A 335 -9.14 -24.16 17.38
CA GLU A 335 -9.36 -22.76 16.95
C GLU A 335 -9.61 -22.67 15.43
N GLU A 336 -9.08 -23.61 14.64
CA GLU A 336 -9.27 -23.72 13.18
C GLU A 336 -10.14 -24.95 12.80
N GLU A 337 -10.77 -24.95 11.62
CA GLU A 337 -11.50 -26.12 11.07
C GLU A 337 -10.69 -26.90 10.00
N CYS A 338 -9.68 -26.28 9.39
CA CYS A 338 -8.76 -26.87 8.41
C CYS A 338 -7.44 -26.08 8.36
N ASP A 339 -6.40 -26.69 7.79
CA ASP A 339 -5.27 -25.98 7.18
C ASP A 339 -4.83 -26.80 5.95
N ASP A 340 -4.43 -26.12 4.86
CA ASP A 340 -3.96 -26.76 3.62
C ASP A 340 -2.53 -26.33 3.21
N GLY A 341 -1.87 -25.48 4.00
CA GLY A 341 -0.54 -24.92 3.75
C GLY A 341 -0.49 -23.77 2.75
N ASN A 342 -1.61 -23.10 2.46
CA ASN A 342 -1.63 -21.90 1.62
C ASN A 342 -2.76 -20.89 1.94
N GLN A 343 -2.95 -19.86 1.10
CA GLN A 343 -3.89 -18.75 1.32
C GLN A 343 -4.85 -18.56 0.13
N ASN A 344 -5.30 -19.65 -0.48
CA ASN A 344 -6.12 -19.65 -1.69
C ASN A 344 -7.56 -20.08 -1.41
N ASN A 345 -8.44 -19.11 -1.24
CA ASN A 345 -9.86 -19.35 -0.95
C ASN A 345 -10.65 -20.05 -2.10
N GLU A 346 -10.01 -20.51 -3.18
CA GLU A 346 -10.64 -21.24 -4.28
C GLU A 346 -10.52 -22.78 -4.15
N ASP A 347 -9.90 -23.30 -3.07
CA ASP A 347 -9.72 -24.74 -2.80
C ASP A 347 -10.46 -25.25 -1.54
N ASP A 348 -9.88 -26.15 -0.73
CA ASP A 348 -10.60 -26.86 0.35
C ASP A 348 -10.63 -26.07 1.68
N CYS A 349 -9.80 -25.03 1.86
CA CYS A 349 -9.73 -24.22 3.08
C CYS A 349 -9.76 -22.72 2.74
N VAL A 350 -10.59 -21.92 3.41
CA VAL A 350 -10.78 -20.47 3.10
C VAL A 350 -10.33 -19.55 4.25
N GLU A 351 -10.13 -18.26 3.92
CA GLU A 351 -9.73 -17.18 4.84
C GLU A 351 -10.37 -17.29 6.24
N GLY A 352 -9.52 -17.42 7.26
CA GLY A 352 -9.94 -17.72 8.64
C GLY A 352 -9.92 -19.22 8.99
N CYS A 353 -9.36 -20.05 8.10
CA CYS A 353 -9.19 -21.50 8.24
C CYS A 353 -10.49 -22.24 8.58
N LEU A 354 -11.46 -22.00 7.71
CA LEU A 354 -12.76 -22.66 7.69
C LEU A 354 -12.81 -23.64 6.51
N ASP A 355 -13.39 -24.82 6.72
CA ASP A 355 -13.81 -25.73 5.64
C ASP A 355 -14.49 -24.91 4.53
N ALA A 356 -14.05 -25.04 3.28
CA ALA A 356 -14.70 -24.36 2.16
C ALA A 356 -16.11 -24.93 1.93
N ARG A 357 -17.13 -24.06 1.84
CA ARG A 357 -18.56 -24.41 1.84
C ARG A 357 -19.35 -23.48 0.92
N CYS A 358 -20.26 -24.05 0.14
CA CYS A 358 -21.32 -23.30 -0.55
C CYS A 358 -21.96 -22.24 0.37
N GLY A 359 -21.89 -20.96 -0.01
CA GLY A 359 -22.34 -19.83 0.80
C GLY A 359 -21.25 -19.11 1.61
N ASP A 360 -19.97 -19.48 1.48
CA ASP A 360 -18.85 -18.83 2.17
C ASP A 360 -18.37 -17.52 1.50
N GLY A 361 -18.77 -17.26 0.26
CA GLY A 361 -18.40 -16.07 -0.52
C GLY A 361 -17.31 -16.30 -1.58
N PHE A 362 -16.76 -17.51 -1.68
CA PHE A 362 -15.73 -17.88 -2.65
C PHE A 362 -16.24 -18.92 -3.66
N LEU A 363 -15.61 -19.02 -4.84
CA LEU A 363 -16.10 -19.87 -5.94
C LEU A 363 -15.05 -20.90 -6.36
N ARG A 364 -15.31 -22.16 -6.03
CA ARG A 364 -14.43 -23.29 -6.30
C ARG A 364 -14.63 -23.88 -7.70
N GLU A 365 -13.84 -23.46 -8.69
CA GLU A 365 -14.02 -23.88 -10.09
C GLU A 365 -14.01 -25.42 -10.25
N GLY A 366 -15.16 -25.97 -10.65
CA GLY A 366 -15.32 -27.40 -10.94
C GLY A 366 -15.66 -28.28 -9.73
N VAL A 367 -15.76 -27.69 -8.53
CA VAL A 367 -16.43 -28.29 -7.37
C VAL A 367 -17.90 -27.89 -7.36
N GLU A 368 -18.19 -26.61 -7.62
CA GLU A 368 -19.54 -26.04 -7.65
C GLU A 368 -19.79 -25.14 -8.88
N GLU A 369 -21.04 -24.70 -9.10
CA GLU A 369 -21.40 -23.86 -10.25
C GLU A 369 -21.51 -22.37 -9.90
N CYS A 370 -21.86 -22.02 -8.66
CA CYS A 370 -21.96 -20.67 -8.14
C CYS A 370 -21.68 -20.70 -6.63
N ASP A 371 -21.35 -19.56 -6.03
CA ASP A 371 -21.55 -19.37 -4.59
C ASP A 371 -22.98 -18.84 -4.38
N ASP A 372 -23.64 -19.28 -3.31
CA ASP A 372 -25.04 -18.94 -3.00
C ASP A 372 -25.17 -17.60 -2.27
N GLY A 373 -24.22 -17.30 -1.37
CA GLY A 373 -24.15 -16.04 -0.61
C GLY A 373 -25.29 -15.74 0.39
N ASP A 374 -26.44 -16.43 0.35
CA ASP A 374 -27.49 -16.35 1.37
C ASP A 374 -28.17 -17.70 1.76
N GLU A 375 -29.51 -17.79 1.73
CA GLU A 375 -30.31 -18.99 2.10
C GLU A 375 -31.52 -19.20 1.14
N ASP A 376 -31.65 -18.48 0.01
CA ASP A 376 -32.87 -18.47 -0.82
C ASP A 376 -32.79 -19.32 -2.11
N ASP A 377 -33.26 -20.58 -2.05
CA ASP A 377 -33.40 -21.51 -3.19
C ASP A 377 -34.24 -20.98 -4.41
N GLU A 378 -34.86 -19.80 -4.33
CA GLU A 378 -35.58 -19.15 -5.46
C GLU A 378 -34.72 -18.12 -6.24
N ASP A 379 -33.40 -18.04 -5.97
CA ASP A 379 -32.40 -17.12 -6.55
C ASP A 379 -31.78 -17.58 -7.91
N ASP A 380 -30.76 -16.87 -8.39
CA ASP A 380 -29.84 -17.22 -9.48
C ASP A 380 -28.86 -18.37 -9.08
N CYS A 381 -28.67 -18.71 -7.80
CA CYS A 381 -27.98 -19.91 -7.28
C CYS A 381 -28.94 -20.80 -6.44
N THR A 382 -28.42 -21.76 -5.65
CA THR A 382 -29.18 -22.55 -4.65
C THR A 382 -28.29 -22.97 -3.48
N ASN A 383 -28.90 -23.43 -2.37
CA ASN A 383 -28.18 -23.95 -1.19
C ASN A 383 -27.40 -25.27 -1.46
N GLU A 384 -27.47 -25.83 -2.68
CA GLU A 384 -26.60 -26.93 -3.15
C GLU A 384 -25.52 -26.44 -4.15
N CYS A 385 -25.36 -25.12 -4.31
CA CYS A 385 -24.48 -24.39 -5.22
C CYS A 385 -24.58 -24.82 -6.70
N LEU A 386 -25.84 -25.02 -7.13
CA LEU A 386 -26.23 -25.33 -8.50
C LEU A 386 -26.96 -24.15 -9.14
N ARG A 387 -26.67 -23.84 -10.41
CA ARG A 387 -27.35 -22.71 -11.07
C ARG A 387 -28.76 -23.07 -11.49
N VAL A 388 -29.75 -22.30 -11.04
CA VAL A 388 -31.14 -22.44 -11.50
C VAL A 388 -31.25 -22.13 -13.01
N GLU A 389 -32.01 -22.95 -13.74
CA GLU A 389 -32.38 -22.68 -15.14
C GLU A 389 -33.27 -21.44 -15.20
N GLN A 390 -32.88 -20.42 -15.96
CA GLN A 390 -33.67 -19.19 -16.08
C GLN A 390 -35.06 -19.49 -16.62
N GLN A 391 -36.09 -18.93 -16.02
CA GLN A 391 -37.47 -19.03 -16.51
C GLN A 391 -37.96 -17.65 -16.95
N GLU A 392 -38.75 -17.59 -18.03
CA GLU A 392 -39.39 -16.34 -18.44
C GLU A 392 -40.40 -15.84 -17.38
N VAL A 393 -40.63 -14.53 -17.35
CA VAL A 393 -41.58 -13.92 -16.40
C VAL A 393 -42.58 -13.04 -17.16
N GLU A 394 -43.75 -13.63 -17.42
CA GLU A 394 -44.89 -13.00 -18.07
C GLU A 394 -45.54 -11.87 -17.22
N PRO A 395 -46.06 -10.78 -17.81
CA PRO A 395 -46.14 -10.51 -19.24
C PRO A 395 -44.86 -9.87 -19.80
N ASN A 396 -44.16 -10.52 -20.76
CA ASN A 396 -42.86 -10.11 -21.29
C ASN A 396 -42.92 -9.44 -22.69
N ASP A 397 -44.07 -9.57 -23.38
CA ASP A 397 -44.58 -9.15 -24.71
C ASP A 397 -43.95 -7.91 -25.42
N SER A 398 -43.20 -7.04 -24.72
CA SER A 398 -42.66 -5.78 -25.25
C SER A 398 -41.28 -5.42 -24.70
N PHE A 399 -40.53 -4.59 -25.45
CA PHE A 399 -39.22 -4.03 -25.03
C PHE A 399 -39.22 -3.29 -23.68
N ARG A 400 -40.40 -2.95 -23.12
CA ARG A 400 -40.53 -2.34 -21.77
C ARG A 400 -40.65 -3.36 -20.64
N GLN A 401 -41.04 -4.58 -20.97
CA GLN A 401 -41.30 -5.68 -20.03
C GLN A 401 -40.24 -6.79 -20.17
N ALA A 402 -39.31 -6.64 -21.12
CA ALA A 402 -38.40 -7.68 -21.53
C ALA A 402 -37.61 -8.28 -20.36
N ASN A 403 -37.69 -9.60 -20.19
CA ASN A 403 -36.93 -10.31 -19.16
C ASN A 403 -35.42 -10.18 -19.44
N LEU A 404 -34.58 -10.36 -18.42
CA LEU A 404 -33.13 -10.40 -18.62
C LEU A 404 -32.75 -11.75 -19.25
N LEU A 405 -31.80 -11.74 -20.18
CA LEU A 405 -31.15 -12.94 -20.70
C LEU A 405 -29.65 -12.82 -20.40
N GLN A 406 -29.15 -13.69 -19.52
CA GLN A 406 -27.73 -13.78 -19.22
C GLN A 406 -26.99 -14.64 -20.25
N THR A 407 -25.67 -14.57 -20.26
CA THR A 407 -24.80 -15.48 -21.03
C THR A 407 -24.67 -16.84 -20.37
N GLU A 408 -24.45 -17.88 -21.18
CA GLU A 408 -24.14 -19.26 -20.76
C GLU A 408 -25.19 -20.00 -19.90
N ARG A 409 -26.26 -19.34 -19.45
CA ARG A 409 -27.49 -20.01 -19.00
C ARG A 409 -28.39 -20.40 -20.18
N ASN A 410 -29.13 -21.49 -20.03
CA ASN A 410 -30.33 -21.74 -20.84
C ASN A 410 -31.52 -21.07 -20.16
N LEU A 411 -32.27 -20.26 -20.90
CA LEU A 411 -33.56 -19.74 -20.47
C LEU A 411 -34.69 -20.62 -21.03
N VAL A 412 -35.57 -21.10 -20.17
CA VAL A 412 -36.80 -21.84 -20.51
C VAL A 412 -37.95 -20.85 -20.67
N GLY A 413 -38.52 -20.81 -21.87
CA GLY A 413 -39.71 -20.04 -22.18
C GLY A 413 -40.83 -20.87 -22.81
N ARG A 414 -42.03 -20.31 -22.97
CA ARG A 414 -43.25 -21.03 -23.39
C ARG A 414 -44.19 -20.17 -24.22
N ILE A 415 -43.99 -20.21 -25.54
CA ILE A 415 -44.88 -19.54 -26.50
C ILE A 415 -46.30 -20.15 -26.45
N SER A 416 -47.28 -19.32 -26.12
CA SER A 416 -48.71 -19.65 -26.13
C SER A 416 -49.27 -19.74 -27.54
N GLY A 417 -49.99 -20.82 -27.84
CA GLY A 417 -50.49 -21.11 -29.19
C GLY A 417 -51.48 -20.06 -29.72
N GLY A 418 -51.19 -19.53 -30.92
CA GLY A 418 -52.11 -18.67 -31.67
C GLY A 418 -51.51 -17.39 -32.27
N GLY A 419 -50.18 -17.31 -32.45
CA GLY A 419 -49.52 -16.21 -33.16
C GLY A 419 -49.74 -14.82 -32.56
N ARG A 420 -49.70 -14.72 -31.22
CA ARG A 420 -49.84 -13.44 -30.48
C ARG A 420 -48.81 -13.21 -29.40
N ASP A 421 -48.27 -14.30 -28.88
CA ASP A 421 -47.26 -14.33 -27.84
C ASP A 421 -45.88 -14.03 -28.46
N VAL A 422 -45.12 -13.13 -27.84
CA VAL A 422 -43.88 -12.56 -28.40
C VAL A 422 -42.86 -12.30 -27.30
N ASP A 423 -42.31 -13.39 -26.78
CA ASP A 423 -41.27 -13.39 -25.76
C ASP A 423 -40.15 -12.42 -26.11
N THR A 424 -40.00 -11.39 -25.28
CA THR A 424 -39.01 -10.35 -25.49
C THR A 424 -37.99 -10.39 -24.35
N PHE A 425 -36.71 -10.52 -24.69
CA PHE A 425 -35.61 -10.52 -23.73
C PHE A 425 -34.64 -9.38 -24.01
N ARG A 426 -33.92 -8.93 -22.99
CA ARG A 426 -32.88 -7.89 -23.07
C ARG A 426 -31.54 -8.47 -22.63
N PHE A 427 -30.46 -8.02 -23.27
CA PHE A 427 -29.09 -8.31 -22.87
C PHE A 427 -28.18 -7.11 -23.18
N GLU A 428 -27.00 -7.06 -22.57
CA GLU A 428 -26.03 -5.98 -22.76
C GLU A 428 -24.67 -6.53 -23.21
N ILE A 429 -24.01 -5.78 -24.09
CA ILE A 429 -22.70 -6.09 -24.65
C ILE A 429 -21.74 -5.01 -24.18
N LEU A 430 -20.82 -5.36 -23.27
CA LEU A 430 -19.90 -4.40 -22.64
C LEU A 430 -18.74 -3.99 -23.57
N GLN A 431 -18.24 -4.95 -24.36
CA GLN A 431 -17.25 -4.73 -25.41
C GLN A 431 -17.66 -5.45 -26.69
N ARG A 432 -17.08 -5.04 -27.83
CA ARG A 432 -17.36 -5.62 -29.14
C ARG A 432 -17.25 -7.15 -29.13
N ALA A 433 -18.26 -7.85 -29.64
CA ALA A 433 -18.34 -9.31 -29.54
C ALA A 433 -19.05 -9.97 -30.74
N GLU A 434 -18.70 -11.22 -31.03
CA GLU A 434 -19.52 -12.11 -31.85
C GLU A 434 -20.57 -12.74 -30.93
N VAL A 435 -21.85 -12.49 -31.22
CA VAL A 435 -22.99 -12.91 -30.39
C VAL A 435 -23.76 -14.00 -31.11
N THR A 436 -23.85 -15.17 -30.51
CA THR A 436 -24.75 -16.25 -30.94
C THR A 436 -26.00 -16.24 -30.05
N LEU A 437 -27.17 -16.15 -30.68
CA LEU A 437 -28.48 -16.39 -30.07
C LEU A 437 -29.09 -17.64 -30.72
N ARG A 438 -29.62 -18.56 -29.92
CA ARG A 438 -30.13 -19.86 -30.41
C ARG A 438 -31.35 -20.31 -29.62
N THR A 439 -32.41 -20.76 -30.31
CA THR A 439 -33.50 -21.50 -29.65
C THR A 439 -33.21 -23.00 -29.61
N LEU A 440 -33.70 -23.69 -28.58
CA LEU A 440 -33.55 -25.12 -28.36
C LEU A 440 -34.93 -25.77 -28.26
N GLN A 441 -35.10 -26.94 -28.89
CA GLN A 441 -36.32 -27.72 -28.78
C GLN A 441 -36.36 -28.45 -27.43
N LEU A 442 -37.27 -28.06 -26.54
CA LEU A 442 -37.55 -28.78 -25.31
C LEU A 442 -38.71 -29.78 -25.51
N GLY A 443 -38.75 -30.83 -24.68
CA GLY A 443 -39.84 -31.82 -24.67
C GLY A 443 -40.10 -32.54 -26.00
N GLN A 444 -41.37 -32.80 -26.31
CA GLN A 444 -41.81 -33.52 -27.52
C GLN A 444 -42.69 -32.66 -28.46
N ALA A 445 -43.15 -31.50 -28.01
CA ALA A 445 -44.05 -30.62 -28.76
C ALA A 445 -43.22 -29.76 -29.73
N ARG A 446 -43.29 -30.06 -31.03
CA ARG A 446 -42.52 -29.33 -32.03
C ARG A 446 -43.06 -27.92 -32.22
N ILE A 447 -42.21 -26.93 -31.97
CA ILE A 447 -42.49 -25.52 -32.25
C ILE A 447 -41.56 -25.04 -33.37
N ASP A 448 -42.14 -24.21 -34.23
CA ASP A 448 -41.45 -23.50 -35.31
C ASP A 448 -41.18 -22.10 -34.76
N THR A 449 -39.90 -21.76 -34.55
CA THR A 449 -39.48 -20.54 -33.85
C THR A 449 -38.89 -19.53 -34.82
N ILE A 450 -39.12 -18.24 -34.59
CA ILE A 450 -38.43 -17.15 -35.28
C ILE A 450 -37.75 -16.21 -34.28
N LEU A 451 -36.44 -16.05 -34.41
CA LEU A 451 -35.65 -15.06 -33.67
C LEU A 451 -35.60 -13.73 -34.43
N THR A 452 -35.83 -12.61 -33.74
CA THR A 452 -35.57 -11.26 -34.28
C THR A 452 -34.75 -10.45 -33.28
N LEU A 453 -33.60 -9.94 -33.71
CA LEU A 453 -32.67 -9.14 -32.92
C LEU A 453 -32.85 -7.64 -33.21
N TYR A 454 -32.91 -6.82 -32.15
CA TYR A 454 -33.05 -5.37 -32.19
C TYR A 454 -31.98 -4.68 -31.33
N ASN A 455 -31.58 -3.47 -31.71
CA ASN A 455 -30.77 -2.60 -30.85
C ASN A 455 -31.64 -1.76 -29.89
N ARG A 456 -31.00 -1.05 -28.94
CA ARG A 456 -31.64 -0.07 -28.03
C ARG A 456 -32.53 1.03 -28.65
N LEU A 457 -32.55 1.19 -29.97
CA LEU A 457 -33.42 2.13 -30.69
C LEU A 457 -34.66 1.44 -31.30
N GLY A 458 -34.86 0.14 -31.05
CA GLY A 458 -35.89 -0.68 -31.68
C GLY A 458 -35.64 -0.95 -33.17
N GLN A 459 -34.41 -0.75 -33.65
CA GLN A 459 -34.05 -1.06 -35.03
C GLN A 459 -33.65 -2.53 -35.12
N GLN A 460 -34.32 -3.28 -35.98
CA GLN A 460 -33.97 -4.67 -36.27
C GLN A 460 -32.56 -4.74 -36.87
N GLN A 461 -31.70 -5.57 -36.28
CA GLN A 461 -30.35 -5.87 -36.76
C GLN A 461 -30.38 -7.14 -37.64
N ALA A 462 -30.95 -8.22 -37.10
CA ALA A 462 -31.05 -9.52 -37.74
C ALA A 462 -32.41 -10.18 -37.49
N VAL A 463 -32.74 -11.17 -38.32
CA VAL A 463 -33.88 -12.09 -38.17
C VAL A 463 -33.51 -13.43 -38.78
N ASN A 464 -33.90 -14.52 -38.15
CA ASN A 464 -33.81 -15.85 -38.74
C ASN A 464 -34.92 -16.75 -38.18
N ASP A 465 -35.48 -17.62 -39.02
CA ASP A 465 -36.44 -18.68 -38.69
C ASP A 465 -35.74 -20.06 -38.59
N ASP A 466 -34.98 -20.47 -39.62
CA ASP A 466 -34.27 -21.78 -39.66
C ASP A 466 -32.79 -21.70 -39.19
N GLU A 467 -32.38 -22.43 -38.15
CA GLU A 467 -30.94 -22.69 -37.86
C GLU A 467 -30.27 -23.48 -39.00
N ALA A 468 -31.02 -24.39 -39.61
CA ALA A 468 -30.63 -25.16 -40.78
C ALA A 468 -31.88 -25.62 -41.54
N ARG A 469 -31.72 -26.07 -42.80
CA ARG A 469 -32.84 -26.64 -43.55
C ARG A 469 -33.51 -27.78 -42.79
N ASP A 470 -34.84 -27.74 -42.76
CA ASP A 470 -35.69 -28.73 -42.10
C ASP A 470 -35.49 -28.80 -40.56
N VAL A 471 -34.97 -27.72 -39.94
CA VAL A 471 -34.73 -27.57 -38.49
C VAL A 471 -35.45 -26.34 -37.94
N LEU A 472 -36.49 -26.59 -37.14
CA LEU A 472 -37.47 -25.61 -36.63
C LEU A 472 -36.96 -24.67 -35.50
N THR A 473 -35.73 -24.90 -35.02
CA THR A 473 -35.05 -24.01 -34.08
C THR A 473 -34.32 -22.92 -34.85
N SER A 474 -34.42 -21.67 -34.39
CA SER A 474 -33.73 -20.51 -34.93
C SER A 474 -32.30 -20.36 -34.38
N ARG A 475 -31.42 -19.76 -35.19
CA ARG A 475 -30.11 -19.25 -34.74
C ARG A 475 -29.72 -17.95 -35.42
N ILE A 476 -29.27 -16.95 -34.65
CA ILE A 476 -28.65 -15.71 -35.13
C ILE A 476 -27.18 -15.69 -34.71
N VAL A 477 -26.31 -15.20 -35.59
CA VAL A 477 -24.90 -14.89 -35.28
C VAL A 477 -24.60 -13.50 -35.84
N GLU A 478 -24.25 -12.56 -34.97
CA GLU A 478 -23.97 -11.17 -35.38
C GLU A 478 -22.79 -10.57 -34.61
N ASN A 479 -22.05 -9.68 -35.27
CA ASN A 479 -20.97 -8.93 -34.64
C ASN A 479 -21.53 -7.62 -34.07
N LEU A 480 -21.66 -7.54 -32.75
CA LEU A 480 -22.32 -6.43 -32.05
C LEU A 480 -21.28 -5.47 -31.45
N GLU A 481 -21.59 -4.18 -31.56
CA GLU A 481 -20.87 -3.10 -30.87
C GLU A 481 -21.45 -2.90 -29.45
N PRO A 482 -20.75 -2.20 -28.53
CA PRO A 482 -21.20 -2.08 -27.15
C PRO A 482 -22.57 -1.42 -26.96
N GLY A 483 -23.37 -1.98 -26.05
CA GLY A 483 -24.66 -1.45 -25.59
C GLY A 483 -25.76 -2.49 -25.41
N ILE A 484 -26.98 -2.00 -25.16
CA ILE A 484 -28.17 -2.81 -24.90
C ILE A 484 -28.84 -3.28 -26.20
N TYR A 485 -29.20 -4.56 -26.23
CA TYR A 485 -29.93 -5.23 -27.30
C TYR A 485 -31.17 -5.94 -26.77
N TYR A 486 -32.12 -6.19 -27.67
CA TYR A 486 -33.33 -6.94 -27.39
C TYR A 486 -33.48 -8.06 -28.40
N VAL A 487 -33.70 -9.28 -27.94
CA VAL A 487 -34.11 -10.41 -28.78
C VAL A 487 -35.59 -10.67 -28.59
N ARG A 488 -36.27 -11.05 -29.66
CA ARG A 488 -37.63 -11.57 -29.63
C ARG A 488 -37.67 -12.99 -30.16
N VAL A 489 -38.42 -13.84 -29.47
CA VAL A 489 -38.84 -15.16 -29.93
C VAL A 489 -40.34 -15.09 -30.22
N SER A 490 -40.81 -15.83 -31.21
CA SER A 490 -42.25 -16.06 -31.43
C SER A 490 -42.47 -17.27 -32.34
N GLU A 491 -43.71 -17.73 -32.44
CA GLU A 491 -44.11 -18.91 -33.21
C GLU A 491 -44.35 -18.59 -34.70
N TYR A 492 -43.79 -19.42 -35.59
CA TYR A 492 -43.81 -19.24 -37.04
C TYR A 492 -44.75 -20.22 -37.75
N GLY A 493 -46.04 -19.89 -37.80
CA GLY A 493 -47.05 -20.59 -38.60
C GLY A 493 -47.49 -21.98 -38.11
N SER A 494 -46.79 -22.61 -37.16
CA SER A 494 -47.15 -23.90 -36.57
C SER A 494 -48.45 -23.88 -35.76
N ASN A 495 -48.80 -22.74 -35.15
CA ASN A 495 -49.91 -22.52 -34.22
C ASN A 495 -49.91 -23.49 -33.01
N ASN A 496 -48.76 -24.03 -32.63
CA ASN A 496 -48.59 -24.90 -31.47
C ASN A 496 -48.31 -24.09 -30.19
N GLU A 497 -48.57 -24.72 -29.03
CA GLU A 497 -48.11 -24.27 -27.71
C GLU A 497 -47.01 -25.24 -27.25
N ALA A 498 -45.84 -24.72 -26.88
CA ALA A 498 -44.71 -25.55 -26.44
C ALA A 498 -43.68 -24.74 -25.64
N ASP A 499 -43.00 -25.44 -24.74
CA ASP A 499 -41.81 -24.96 -24.06
C ASP A 499 -40.59 -25.00 -25.01
N TYR A 500 -39.71 -24.00 -24.93
CA TYR A 500 -38.48 -23.87 -25.72
C TYR A 500 -37.34 -23.34 -24.86
N GLY A 501 -36.10 -23.65 -25.24
CA GLY A 501 -34.92 -23.06 -24.61
C GLY A 501 -34.40 -21.88 -25.44
N LEU A 502 -33.78 -20.90 -24.80
CA LEU A 502 -33.07 -19.78 -25.43
C LEU A 502 -31.67 -19.70 -24.82
N GLN A 503 -30.66 -19.75 -25.66
CA GLN A 503 -29.25 -19.67 -25.26
C GLN A 503 -28.60 -18.42 -25.88
N LEU A 504 -27.85 -17.69 -25.05
CA LEU A 504 -27.02 -16.56 -25.42
C LEU A 504 -25.56 -16.90 -25.13
N SER A 505 -24.70 -16.80 -26.15
CA SER A 505 -23.24 -16.87 -26.00
C SER A 505 -22.58 -15.66 -26.67
N VAL A 506 -21.62 -15.05 -25.97
CA VAL A 506 -21.00 -13.77 -26.31
C VAL A 506 -19.49 -13.94 -26.32
N ASN A 507 -18.88 -13.92 -27.51
CA ASN A 507 -17.45 -14.14 -27.69
C ASN A 507 -16.73 -12.80 -27.91
N PRO A 508 -15.96 -12.28 -26.94
CA PRO A 508 -15.39 -10.94 -27.03
C PRO A 508 -14.30 -10.83 -28.10
N ILE A 509 -14.45 -9.86 -29.01
CA ILE A 509 -13.51 -9.62 -30.10
C ILE A 509 -12.44 -8.65 -29.61
N ARG A 510 -11.22 -9.16 -29.41
CA ARG A 510 -10.04 -8.32 -29.15
C ARG A 510 -9.77 -7.42 -30.35
N GLN A 511 -9.36 -6.18 -30.11
CA GLN A 511 -8.77 -5.33 -31.15
C GLN A 511 -7.28 -5.70 -31.29
N GLU A 512 -6.80 -5.79 -32.54
CA GLU A 512 -5.38 -5.91 -32.90
C GLU A 512 -4.71 -4.53 -33.03
#